data_AF-A0A356EMX2-F1
#
_entry.id   AF-A0A356EMX2-F1
#
_cell.length_a   1.000
_cell.length_b   1.000
_cell.length_c   1.000
_cell.angle_alpha   90.00
_cell.angle_beta   90.00
_cell.angle_gamma   90.00
#
_symmetry.space_group_name_H-M   'P 1'
#
loop_
_entity.id
_entity.type
_entity.pdbx_description
1 polymer ?
#
loop_
_entity_poly.entity_id
_entity_poly.type
_entity_poly.pdbx_seq_one_letter_code
_entity_poly.pdbx_strand_id
1 'polypeptide(L)'
;MPNKATLTERQTMINPQTETLVSLTEAAKGLPRRRAGKKPHISCLYRWSTAGCRGVVLETIQVGGTRCTSEEALARFLRRLTDPAQHGAAQDDPAQDGPAQHETLRQRSRRRQREIARAESYLDREGL
;
A
#
# COMPACT_ATOMS: atom_id res chain seq x y z
N MET A 1 -19.66 33.59 14.53
CA MET A 1 -18.83 33.40 13.32
C MET A 1 -17.66 32.49 13.69
N PRO A 2 -17.82 31.15 13.64
CA PRO A 2 -16.71 30.27 13.96
C PRO A 2 -15.74 30.11 12.77
N ASN A 3 -14.46 30.23 13.10
CA ASN A 3 -13.26 30.32 12.28
C ASN A 3 -13.11 29.26 11.17
N LYS A 4 -12.74 29.72 9.97
CA LYS A 4 -12.29 28.93 8.80
C LYS A 4 -10.85 28.39 8.95
N ALA A 5 -10.47 27.90 10.14
CA ALA A 5 -9.08 27.58 10.44
C ALA A 5 -8.85 26.11 10.84
N THR A 6 -9.22 25.16 9.97
CA THR A 6 -8.73 23.76 10.00
C THR A 6 -8.96 23.05 8.64
N LEU A 7 -8.56 23.69 7.52
CA LEU A 7 -8.65 23.04 6.19
C LEU A 7 -7.27 23.02 5.51
N THR A 8 -6.23 22.61 6.22
CA THR A 8 -4.90 22.38 5.62
C THR A 8 -4.13 21.29 6.38
N GLU A 9 -4.80 20.17 6.66
CA GLU A 9 -4.11 18.92 6.99
C GLU A 9 -4.20 17.99 5.79
N ARG A 10 -3.12 17.94 5.01
CA ARG A 10 -2.58 16.73 4.35
C ARG A 10 -3.61 15.64 4.01
N GLN A 11 -4.51 15.90 3.06
CA GLN A 11 -5.33 14.86 2.42
C GLN A 11 -4.43 13.97 1.54
N THR A 12 -3.70 13.07 2.20
CA THR A 12 -2.86 11.99 1.63
C THR A 12 -3.28 10.64 2.23
N MET A 13 -4.46 10.61 2.86
CA MET A 13 -5.00 9.46 3.58
C MET A 13 -6.25 8.97 2.85
N ILE A 14 -6.32 7.66 2.60
CA ILE A 14 -7.50 7.01 2.02
C ILE A 14 -8.69 7.19 2.96
N ASN A 15 -9.81 7.69 2.43
CA ASN A 15 -11.07 7.72 3.16
C ASN A 15 -11.95 6.52 2.75
N PRO A 16 -12.14 5.52 3.64
CA PRO A 16 -12.91 4.32 3.32
C PRO A 16 -14.41 4.56 3.13
N GLN A 17 -14.94 5.73 3.51
CA GLN A 17 -16.36 6.07 3.35
C GLN A 17 -16.70 6.67 1.98
N THR A 18 -15.70 7.20 1.27
CA THR A 18 -15.90 7.93 0.01
C THR A 18 -15.12 7.36 -1.16
N GLU A 19 -14.08 6.58 -0.89
CA GLU A 19 -13.20 6.01 -1.92
C GLU A 19 -13.51 4.52 -2.15
N THR A 20 -13.25 4.05 -3.37
CA THR A 20 -13.48 2.66 -3.75
C THR A 20 -12.29 1.80 -3.33
N LEU A 21 -12.42 1.10 -2.20
CA LEU A 21 -11.37 0.21 -1.70
C LEU A 21 -11.25 -1.06 -2.54
N VAL A 22 -10.00 -1.38 -2.89
CA VAL A 22 -9.63 -2.58 -3.64
C VAL A 22 -8.39 -3.22 -3.01
N SER A 23 -8.32 -4.54 -3.02
CA SER A 23 -7.08 -5.23 -2.62
C SER A 23 -5.94 -4.90 -3.59
N LEU A 24 -4.68 -5.02 -3.14
CA LEU A 24 -3.54 -4.85 -4.05
C LEU A 24 -3.57 -5.87 -5.21
N THR A 25 -4.17 -7.05 -5.00
CA THR A 25 -4.37 -8.06 -6.06
C THR A 25 -5.34 -7.58 -7.13
N GLU A 26 -6.46 -6.99 -6.72
CA GLU A 26 -7.49 -6.46 -7.64
C GLU A 26 -7.00 -5.22 -8.37
N ALA A 27 -6.33 -4.31 -7.66
CA ALA A 27 -5.71 -3.14 -8.26
C ALA A 27 -4.73 -3.52 -9.38
N ALA A 28 -3.91 -4.57 -9.19
CA ALA A 28 -3.01 -5.06 -10.23
C ALA A 28 -3.75 -5.58 -11.48
N LYS A 29 -4.95 -6.16 -11.32
CA LYS A 29 -5.79 -6.61 -12.42
C LYS A 29 -6.43 -5.44 -13.18
N GLY A 30 -6.76 -4.34 -12.49
CA GLY A 30 -7.32 -3.13 -13.10
C GLY A 30 -6.32 -2.36 -13.97
N LEU A 31 -5.02 -2.55 -13.75
CA LEU A 31 -3.99 -1.83 -14.50
C LEU A 31 -3.89 -2.27 -15.97
N PRO A 32 -3.55 -1.32 -16.88
CA PRO A 32 -3.39 -1.61 -18.30
C PRO A 32 -2.18 -2.53 -18.54
N ARG A 33 -2.24 -3.28 -19.65
CA ARG A 33 -1.11 -4.07 -20.15
C ARG A 33 -0.02 -3.12 -20.65
N ARG A 34 1.23 -3.39 -20.29
CA ARG A 34 2.40 -2.58 -20.67
C ARG A 34 3.35 -3.41 -21.55
N ARG A 35 4.64 -3.47 -21.18
CA ARG A 35 5.72 -4.12 -21.94
C ARG A 35 5.36 -5.58 -22.27
N ALA A 36 5.48 -5.93 -23.55
CA ALA A 36 5.17 -7.27 -24.07
C ALA A 36 3.73 -7.74 -23.75
N GLY A 37 2.77 -6.83 -23.63
CA GLY A 37 1.36 -7.16 -23.36
C GLY A 37 1.09 -7.68 -21.95
N LYS A 38 2.06 -7.58 -21.03
CA LYS A 38 1.94 -8.07 -19.65
C LYS A 38 1.39 -6.96 -18.74
N LYS A 39 0.52 -7.33 -17.79
CA LYS A 39 0.08 -6.44 -16.71
C LYS A 39 1.18 -6.31 -15.67
N PRO A 40 1.23 -5.20 -14.91
CA PRO A 40 2.09 -5.10 -13.73
C PRO A 40 1.85 -6.27 -12.78
N HIS A 41 2.93 -6.91 -12.34
CA HIS A 41 2.83 -7.98 -11.35
C HIS A 41 2.42 -7.38 -9.99
N ILE A 42 1.72 -8.16 -9.16
CA ILE A 42 1.29 -7.72 -7.83
C ILE A 42 2.46 -7.25 -6.95
N SER A 43 3.65 -7.84 -7.12
CA SER A 43 4.87 -7.41 -6.43
C SER A 43 5.22 -5.94 -6.67
N CYS A 44 4.87 -5.37 -7.82
CA CYS A 44 5.06 -3.94 -8.07
C CYS A 44 4.21 -3.10 -7.14
N LEU A 45 2.95 -3.48 -6.90
CA LEU A 45 2.06 -2.72 -6.01
C LEU A 45 2.50 -2.83 -4.56
N TYR A 46 2.94 -4.02 -4.13
CA TYR A 46 3.56 -4.18 -2.81
C TYR A 46 4.77 -3.26 -2.66
N ARG A 47 5.69 -3.26 -3.64
CA ARG A 47 6.86 -2.36 -3.64
C ARG A 47 6.44 -0.89 -3.62
N TRP A 48 5.45 -0.49 -4.41
CA TRP A 48 4.93 0.88 -4.41
C TRP A 48 4.34 1.28 -3.05
N SER A 49 3.72 0.34 -2.33
CA SER A 49 3.15 0.59 -1.00
C SER A 49 4.18 0.59 0.14
N THR A 50 5.37 0.03 -0.07
CA THR A 50 6.40 -0.10 0.98
C THR A 50 7.61 0.80 0.75
N ALA A 51 8.22 0.72 -0.43
CA ALA A 51 9.40 1.50 -0.83
C ALA A 51 9.05 2.68 -1.74
N GLY A 52 7.86 2.64 -2.36
CA GLY A 52 7.48 3.62 -3.37
C GLY A 52 8.12 3.37 -4.73
N CYS A 53 8.03 4.39 -5.57
CA CYS A 53 8.61 4.45 -6.90
C CYS A 53 8.95 5.92 -7.16
N ARG A 54 10.21 6.21 -7.51
CA ARG A 54 10.67 7.59 -7.78
C ARG A 54 10.26 8.59 -6.68
N GLY A 55 10.47 8.21 -5.43
CA GLY A 55 10.11 9.04 -4.27
C GLY A 55 8.62 9.13 -3.94
N VAL A 56 7.72 8.56 -4.74
CA VAL A 56 6.28 8.55 -4.50
C VAL A 56 5.86 7.21 -3.90
N VAL A 57 5.09 7.21 -2.82
CA VAL A 57 4.57 6.00 -2.17
C VAL A 57 3.06 5.85 -2.43
N LEU A 58 2.63 4.63 -2.69
CA LEU A 58 1.21 4.29 -2.86
C LEU A 58 0.52 4.24 -1.48
N GLU A 59 -0.54 5.03 -1.34
CA GLU A 59 -1.36 5.08 -0.12
C GLU A 59 -2.06 3.72 0.08
N THR A 60 -2.04 3.20 1.30
CA THR A 60 -2.68 1.91 1.63
C THR A 60 -3.37 1.95 2.99
N ILE A 61 -4.39 1.12 3.16
CA ILE A 61 -5.14 0.92 4.40
C ILE A 61 -5.21 -0.58 4.73
N GLN A 62 -5.27 -0.92 6.01
CA GLN A 62 -5.47 -2.30 6.46
C GLN A 62 -6.96 -2.58 6.65
N VAL A 63 -7.47 -3.62 5.99
CA VAL A 63 -8.86 -4.08 6.10
C VAL A 63 -8.85 -5.56 6.42
N GLY A 64 -9.25 -5.93 7.65
CA GLY A 64 -9.32 -7.34 8.06
C GLY A 64 -8.00 -8.12 7.91
N GLY A 65 -6.85 -7.46 8.10
CA GLY A 65 -5.51 -8.04 7.91
C GLY A 65 -5.03 -8.12 6.45
N THR A 66 -5.82 -7.61 5.50
CA THR A 66 -5.42 -7.46 4.10
C THR A 66 -5.05 -6.01 3.82
N ARG A 67 -3.93 -5.81 3.12
CA ARG A 67 -3.54 -4.48 2.63
C ARG A 67 -4.36 -4.13 1.40
N CYS A 68 -5.10 -3.04 1.51
CA CYS A 68 -5.92 -2.48 0.44
C CYS A 68 -5.40 -1.10 0.03
N THR A 69 -5.74 -0.70 -1.18
CA THR A 69 -5.63 0.67 -1.69
C THR A 69 -7.02 1.12 -2.12
N SER A 70 -7.17 2.35 -2.56
CA SER A 70 -8.33 2.76 -3.35
C SER A 70 -7.96 3.01 -4.81
N GLU A 71 -8.95 3.04 -5.70
CA GLU A 71 -8.78 3.46 -7.08
C GLU A 71 -8.32 4.92 -7.18
N GLU A 72 -8.87 5.76 -6.31
CA GLU A 72 -8.56 7.19 -6.20
C GLU A 72 -7.12 7.39 -5.71
N ALA A 73 -6.66 6.62 -4.72
CA ALA A 73 -5.27 6.61 -4.28
C ALA A 73 -4.31 6.19 -5.40
N LEU A 74 -4.69 5.18 -6.19
CA LEU A 74 -3.89 4.73 -7.32
C LEU A 74 -3.80 5.83 -8.39
N ALA A 75 -4.89 6.53 -8.69
CA ALA A 75 -4.89 7.67 -9.60
C ALA A 75 -4.00 8.81 -9.07
N ARG A 76 -4.09 9.15 -7.78
CA ARG A 76 -3.22 10.15 -7.13
C ARG A 76 -1.75 9.76 -7.25
N PHE A 77 -1.43 8.51 -6.95
CA PHE A 77 -0.08 7.96 -7.04
C PHE A 77 0.49 8.06 -8.46
N LEU A 78 -0.26 7.60 -9.46
CA LEU A 78 0.18 7.66 -10.87
C LEU A 78 0.34 9.10 -11.37
N ARG A 79 -0.54 10.01 -10.93
CA ARG A 79 -0.41 11.45 -11.24
C ARG A 79 0.87 12.04 -10.65
N ARG A 80 1.16 11.77 -9.37
CA ARG A 80 2.42 12.20 -8.72
C ARG A 80 3.65 11.60 -9.42
N LEU A 81 3.57 10.35 -9.87
CA LEU A 81 4.62 9.69 -10.68
C LEU A 81 4.82 10.29 -12.08
N THR A 82 3.87 11.09 -12.58
CA THR A 82 3.96 11.72 -13.90
C THR A 82 4.28 13.20 -13.80
N ASP A 83 4.12 13.80 -12.62
CA ASP A 83 4.36 15.22 -12.37
C ASP A 83 5.86 15.55 -12.47
N PRO A 84 6.31 16.35 -13.46
CA PRO A 84 7.72 16.70 -13.64
C PRO A 84 8.31 17.44 -12.42
N ALA A 85 7.48 18.17 -11.66
CA ALA A 85 7.95 18.88 -10.46
C ALA A 85 8.43 17.91 -9.36
N GLN A 86 7.93 16.67 -9.34
CA GLN A 86 8.39 15.61 -8.44
C GLN A 86 9.70 14.96 -8.92
N HIS A 87 10.07 15.15 -10.19
CA HIS A 87 11.25 14.56 -10.83
C HIS A 87 12.41 15.56 -11.00
N GLY A 88 12.22 16.82 -10.57
CA GLY A 88 13.24 17.85 -10.59
C GLY A 88 14.31 17.59 -9.53
N ALA A 89 15.49 17.16 -9.96
CA ALA A 89 16.73 17.04 -9.20
C ALA A 89 16.89 15.82 -8.26
N ALA A 90 16.82 14.59 -8.79
CA ALA A 90 17.71 13.49 -8.38
C ALA A 90 17.49 12.22 -9.23
N GLN A 91 18.50 11.89 -10.03
CA GLN A 91 18.95 10.56 -10.42
C GLN A 91 18.03 9.68 -11.29
N ASP A 92 18.41 9.58 -12.57
CA ASP A 92 18.33 8.36 -13.36
C ASP A 92 19.07 7.23 -12.63
N ASP A 93 18.42 6.57 -11.68
CA ASP A 93 18.97 5.39 -11.01
C ASP A 93 18.51 4.13 -11.77
N PRO A 94 19.42 3.38 -12.42
CA PRO A 94 19.05 2.21 -13.18
C PRO A 94 18.64 1.11 -12.21
N ALA A 95 17.43 0.57 -12.42
CA ALA A 95 17.06 -0.80 -12.06
C ALA A 95 17.66 -1.34 -10.73
N GLN A 96 17.14 -0.90 -9.60
CA GLN A 96 17.29 -1.68 -8.35
C GLN A 96 16.35 -2.89 -8.39
N ASP A 97 16.69 -3.89 -9.20
CA ASP A 97 16.24 -5.29 -9.07
C ASP A 97 17.14 -5.97 -8.01
N GLY A 98 17.01 -5.55 -6.76
CA GLY A 98 17.54 -6.30 -5.61
C GLY A 98 16.51 -7.34 -5.16
N PRO A 99 16.90 -8.55 -4.72
CA PRO A 99 15.93 -9.54 -4.29
C PRO A 99 15.24 -9.01 -3.04
N ALA A 100 13.95 -8.69 -3.19
CA ALA A 100 13.08 -8.42 -2.06
C ALA A 100 13.19 -9.62 -1.12
N GLN A 101 13.81 -9.40 0.04
CA GLN A 101 14.04 -10.41 1.07
C GLN A 101 12.66 -10.91 1.54
N HIS A 102 12.20 -12.01 0.92
CA HIS A 102 10.85 -12.50 1.14
C HIS A 102 10.87 -13.41 2.37
N GLU A 103 10.47 -12.86 3.51
CA GLU A 103 10.10 -13.65 4.67
C GLU A 103 9.08 -14.72 4.23
N THR A 104 9.47 -15.98 4.37
CA THR A 104 8.75 -17.10 3.75
C THR A 104 7.32 -17.21 4.29
N LEU A 105 6.41 -17.78 3.48
CA LEU A 105 5.01 -18.03 3.87
C LEU A 105 4.91 -18.78 5.23
N ARG A 106 5.87 -19.68 5.49
CA ARG A 106 6.00 -20.42 6.75
C ARG A 106 6.28 -19.52 7.95
N GLN A 107 7.08 -18.48 7.76
CA GLN A 107 7.49 -17.58 8.83
C GLN A 107 6.35 -16.61 9.21
N ARG A 108 5.60 -16.12 8.22
CA ARG A 108 4.35 -15.36 8.44
C ARG A 108 3.27 -16.19 9.15
N SER A 109 3.11 -17.46 8.77
CA SER A 109 2.16 -18.39 9.39
C SER A 109 2.50 -18.63 10.88
N ARG A 110 3.78 -18.84 11.20
CA ARG A 110 4.26 -19.02 12.58
C ARG A 110 4.06 -17.78 13.45
N ARG A 111 4.27 -16.58 12.89
CA ARG A 111 4.03 -15.32 13.63
C ARG A 111 2.55 -15.14 13.92
N ARG A 112 1.69 -15.38 12.94
CA ARG A 112 0.22 -15.32 13.10
C ARG A 112 -0.28 -16.34 14.13
N GLN A 113 0.21 -17.58 14.10
CA GLN A 113 -0.14 -18.59 15.10
C GLN A 113 0.25 -18.19 16.52
N ARG A 114 1.42 -17.54 16.70
CA ARG A 114 1.86 -17.06 18.01
C ARG A 114 1.02 -15.88 18.52
N GLU A 115 0.58 -15.00 17.63
CA GLU A 115 -0.29 -13.87 17.99
C GLU A 115 -1.69 -14.36 18.37
N ILE A 116 -2.23 -15.34 17.64
CA ILE A 116 -3.51 -15.99 17.97
C ILE A 116 -3.40 -16.72 19.32
N ALA A 117 -2.36 -17.56 19.51
CA ALA A 117 -2.17 -18.29 20.76
C ALA A 117 -1.99 -17.36 21.98
N ARG A 118 -1.39 -16.17 21.79
CA ARG A 118 -1.33 -15.15 22.84
C ARG A 118 -2.71 -14.59 23.15
N ALA A 119 -3.52 -14.27 22.15
CA ALA A 119 -4.89 -13.80 22.36
C ALA A 119 -5.76 -14.87 23.05
N GLU A 120 -5.63 -16.14 22.65
CA GLU A 120 -6.29 -17.29 23.31
C GLU A 120 -5.88 -17.39 24.79
N SER A 121 -4.59 -17.26 25.11
CA SER A 121 -4.12 -17.30 26.50
C SER A 121 -4.61 -16.14 27.37
N TYR A 122 -4.95 -14.99 26.78
CA TYR A 122 -5.59 -13.89 27.50
C TYR A 122 -7.05 -14.19 27.80
N LEU A 123 -7.77 -14.84 26.87
CA LEU A 123 -9.17 -15.23 27.08
C LEU A 123 -9.30 -16.30 28.17
N ASP A 124 -8.42 -17.30 28.18
CA ASP A 124 -8.39 -18.35 29.20
C ASP A 124 -8.06 -17.81 30.61
N ARG A 125 -7.23 -16.76 30.68
CA ARG A 125 -6.81 -16.16 31.96
C ARG A 125 -7.86 -15.22 32.55
N GLU A 126 -8.62 -14.54 31.69
CA GLU A 126 -9.71 -13.64 32.08
C GLU A 126 -11.07 -14.37 32.21
N GLY A 127 -11.17 -15.64 31.80
CA GLY A 127 -12.30 -16.53 32.07
C GLY A 127 -13.60 -16.18 31.33
N LEU A 128 -13.50 -15.77 30.06
CA LEU A 128 -14.65 -15.52 29.16
C LEU A 128 -14.97 -16.72 28.28
#